data_AF-A0A266QBK3-F1
#
_entry.id   AF-A0A266QBK3-F1
#
_cell.length_a   1.000
_cell.length_b   1.000
_cell.length_c   1.000
_cell.angle_alpha   90.00
_cell.angle_beta   90.00
_cell.angle_gamma   90.00
#
_symmetry.space_group_name_H-M   'P 1'
#
loop_
_entity.id
_entity.type
_entity.pdbx_description
1 polymer ?
#
loop_
_entity_poly.entity_id
_entity_poly.type
_entity_poly.pdbx_seq_one_letter_code
_entity_poly.pdbx_strand_id
1 'polypeptide(L)' 'MSKIKIEKFVAGTLESSFGVPAFAVSVLTQLLPASAISELAGRGIDIDAILSAQKLGTAYSSSIEVTEDGVQKTVVISVA' A
#
# COMPACT_ATOMS: atom_id res chain seq x y z
N MET A 1 15.98 0.27 -8.52
CA MET A 1 14.68 0.97 -8.40
C MET A 1 14.01 0.45 -7.15
N SER A 2 13.78 1.30 -6.15
CA SER A 2 13.06 0.88 -4.94
C SER A 2 11.59 0.65 -5.29
N LYS A 3 11.07 -0.53 -4.93
CA LYS A 3 9.72 -0.99 -5.22
C LYS A 3 8.97 -1.12 -3.90
N ILE A 4 7.74 -0.64 -3.91
CA ILE A 4 6.77 -0.88 -2.83
C ILE A 4 6.11 -2.21 -3.16
N LYS A 5 6.18 -3.17 -2.24
CA LYS A 5 5.64 -4.52 -2.44
C LYS A 5 4.19 -4.55 -1.98
N ILE A 6 3.32 -5.10 -2.81
CA ILE A 6 1.89 -5.29 -2.54
C ILE A 6 1.62 -6.79 -2.59
N GLU A 7 1.07 -7.33 -1.50
CA GLU A 7 0.74 -8.74 -1.36
C GLU A 7 -0.74 -8.88 -1.00
N LYS A 8 -1.45 -9.77 -1.69
CA LYS A 8 -2.87 -10.04 -1.45
C LYS A 8 -3.02 -11.46 -0.94
N PHE A 9 -3.70 -11.61 0.19
CA PHE A 9 -3.96 -12.88 0.85
C PHE A 9 -5.46 -13.17 0.88
N VAL A 10 -5.81 -14.43 0.62
CA VAL A 10 -7.18 -14.96 0.74
C VAL A 10 -7.13 -16.17 1.66
N ALA A 11 -7.95 -16.16 2.71
CA ALA A 11 -7.93 -17.20 3.76
C ALA A 11 -6.50 -17.51 4.27
N GLY A 12 -5.69 -16.46 4.46
CA GLY A 12 -4.30 -16.57 4.94
C GLY A 12 -3.28 -17.07 3.91
N THR A 13 -3.70 -17.40 2.68
CA THR A 13 -2.81 -17.85 1.61
C THR A 13 -2.47 -16.69 0.68
N LEU A 14 -1.19 -16.51 0.34
CA LEU A 14 -0.76 -15.52 -0.64
C LEU A 14 -1.34 -15.88 -2.02
N GLU A 15 -2.18 -15.00 -2.55
CA GLU A 15 -2.82 -15.16 -3.85
C GLU A 15 -2.03 -14.41 -4.94
N SER A 16 -1.56 -13.19 -4.63
CA SER A 16 -0.87 -12.35 -5.59
C SER A 16 0.18 -11.47 -4.92
N SER A 17 1.28 -11.20 -5.61
CA SER A 17 2.34 -10.31 -5.17
C SER A 17 2.87 -9.53 -6.35
N PHE A 18 2.92 -8.21 -6.25
CA PHE A 18 3.52 -7.35 -7.26
C PHE A 18 4.24 -6.15 -6.64
N GLY A 19 5.17 -5.58 -7.40
CA GLY A 19 5.94 -4.42 -6.98
C GLY A 19 5.50 -3.18 -7.75
N VAL A 20 5.15 -2.12 -7.02
CA VAL A 20 4.84 -0.82 -7.58
C VAL A 20 6.08 0.08 -7.47
N PRO A 21 6.56 0.69 -8.58
CA PRO A 21 7.60 1.70 -8.49
C PRO A 21 7.13 2.89 -7.67
N ALA A 22 7.94 3.41 -6.75
CA ALA A 22 7.48 4.50 -5.91
C ALA A 22 7.20 5.81 -6.64
N PHE A 23 7.78 6.03 -7.83
CA PHE A 23 7.39 7.18 -8.63
C PHE A 23 5.90 7.13 -9.00
N ALA A 24 5.32 5.93 -9.18
CA ALA A 24 3.89 5.79 -9.44
C ALA A 24 3.08 6.17 -8.19
N VAL A 25 3.55 5.80 -7.00
CA VAL A 25 2.92 6.17 -5.73
C VAL A 25 3.05 7.67 -5.44
N SER A 26 4.17 8.30 -5.79
CA SER A 26 4.29 9.76 -5.67
C SER A 26 3.41 10.52 -6.66
N VAL A 27 3.11 9.96 -7.83
CA VAL A 27 2.15 10.59 -8.76
C VAL A 27 0.74 10.57 -8.16
N LEU A 28 0.36 9.53 -7.41
CA LEU A 28 -0.94 9.47 -6.74
C LEU A 28 -1.15 10.61 -5.74
N THR A 29 -0.11 11.04 -5.01
CA THR A 29 -0.25 12.17 -4.07
C THR A 29 -0.48 13.51 -4.76
N GLN A 30 -0.10 13.63 -6.04
CA GLN A 30 -0.34 14.83 -6.85
C GLN A 30 -1.71 14.80 -7.52
N LEU A 31 -2.29 13.62 -7.73
CA LEU A 31 -3.59 13.44 -8.40
C LEU A 31 -4.76 13.36 -7.42
N LEU A 32 -4.54 12.81 -6.23
CA LEU A 32 -5.58 12.62 -5.23
C LEU A 32 -5.78 13.90 -4.40
N PRO A 33 -7.03 14.29 -4.11
CA PRO A 33 -7.30 15.36 -3.16
C PRO A 33 -6.84 14.95 -1.77
N ALA A 34 -6.48 15.93 -0.93
CA ALA A 34 -6.01 15.68 0.44
C ALA A 34 -6.99 14.85 1.28
N SER A 35 -8.30 14.98 1.04
CA SER A 35 -9.33 14.16 1.70
C SER A 35 -9.21 12.67 1.36
N ALA A 36 -8.90 12.33 0.11
CA ALA A 36 -8.70 10.94 -0.30
C ALA A 36 -7.42 10.35 0.29
N ILE A 37 -6.35 11.15 0.36
CA ILE A 37 -5.10 10.75 1.03
C ILE A 37 -5.37 10.47 2.52
N SER A 38 -6.09 11.35 3.20
CA SER A 38 -6.47 11.16 4.60
C SER A 38 -7.40 9.95 4.80
N GLU A 39 -8.32 9.69 3.88
CA GLU A 39 -9.20 8.51 3.95
C GLU A 39 -8.39 7.22 3.78
N LEU A 40 -7.44 7.19 2.83
CA LEU A 40 -6.54 6.07 2.63
C LEU A 40 -5.71 5.81 3.90
N ALA A 41 -5.14 6.84 4.51
CA ALA A 41 -4.42 6.73 5.78
C ALA A 41 -5.31 6.16 6.89
N GLY A 42 -6.56 6.63 7.01
CA GLY A 42 -7.54 6.10 7.96
C GLY A 42 -7.91 4.63 7.73
N ARG A 43 -7.70 4.11 6.52
CA ARG A 43 -7.89 2.70 6.17
C ARG A 43 -6.60 1.88 6.21
N GLY A 44 -5.49 2.45 6.67
CA GLY A 44 -4.19 1.79 6.79
C GLY A 44 -3.25 1.95 5.59
N ILE A 45 -3.60 2.78 4.61
CA ILE A 45 -2.75 3.09 3.45
C ILE A 45 -2.20 4.51 3.60
N ASP A 46 -1.17 4.67 4.44
CA ASP A 46 -0.48 5.95 4.62
C ASP A 46 0.57 6.15 3.52
N ILE A 47 0.20 6.88 2.46
CA ILE A 47 1.06 7.12 1.31
C ILE A 47 2.31 7.92 1.70
N ASP A 48 2.16 8.91 2.59
CA ASP A 48 3.27 9.75 3.01
C ASP A 48 4.27 8.97 3.85
N ALA A 49 3.81 8.08 4.73
CA ALA A 49 4.67 7.16 5.47
C ALA A 49 5.41 6.18 4.55
N ILE A 50 4.73 5.61 3.55
CA ILE A 50 5.35 4.72 2.55
C ILE A 50 6.46 5.43 1.79
N LEU A 51 6.20 6.63 1.26
CA LEU A 51 7.19 7.41 0.51
C LEU A 51 8.34 7.88 1.39
N SER A 52 8.06 8.26 2.64
CA SER A 52 9.08 8.63 3.62
C SER A 52 9.98 7.45 3.96
N ALA A 53 9.39 6.28 4.22
CA ALA A 53 10.11 5.06 4.53
C ALA A 53 11.06 4.66 3.38
N GLN A 54 10.58 4.76 2.14
CA GLN A 54 11.45 4.56 0.99
C GLN A 54 12.63 5.55 0.97
N LYS A 55 12.35 6.85 1.09
CA LYS A 55 13.38 7.89 0.99
C LYS A 55 14.46 7.73 2.05
N LEU A 56 14.06 7.29 3.25
CA LEU A 56 14.94 7.05 4.39
C LEU A 56 15.59 5.66 4.39
N GLY A 57 15.16 4.76 3.49
CA GLY A 57 15.63 3.37 3.47
C GLY A 57 15.23 2.59 4.73
N THR A 58 14.09 2.94 5.33
CA THR A 58 13.56 2.28 6.53
C THR A 58 12.43 1.32 6.17
N ALA A 59 12.29 0.25 6.94
CA ALA A 59 11.18 -0.68 6.75
C ALA A 59 9.83 -0.02 7.08
N TYR A 60 8.82 -0.33 6.27
CA TYR A 60 7.42 -0.01 6.54
C TYR A 60 6.56 -1.22 6.18
N SER A 61 5.51 -1.46 6.97
CA SER A 61 4.49 -2.46 6.65
C SER A 61 3.14 -2.00 7.18
N SER A 62 2.11 -2.17 6.37
CA SER A 62 0.73 -1.97 6.78
C SER A 62 -0.19 -2.94 6.06
N SER A 63 -1.34 -3.24 6.65
CA SER A 63 -2.33 -4.16 6.12
C SER A 63 -3.72 -3.54 6.11
N ILE A 64 -4.48 -3.82 5.06
CA ILE A 64 -5.89 -3.43 4.91
C ILE A 64 -6.72 -4.66 4.57
N GLU A 65 -7.92 -4.72 5.13
CA GLU A 65 -8.92 -5.72 4.75
C GLU A 65 -9.84 -5.16 3.68
N VAL A 66 -10.05 -5.93 2.62
CA VAL A 66 -10.94 -5.60 1.51
C VAL A 66 -11.88 -6.76 1.22
N THR A 67 -13.11 -6.46 0.83
CA THR A 67 -14.07 -7.48 0.36
C THR A 67 -14.22 -7.35 -1.14
N GLU A 68 -13.91 -8.41 -1.86
CA GLU A 68 -14.03 -8.50 -3.32
C GLU A 68 -14.81 -9.78 -3.63
N ASP A 69 -15.90 -9.66 -4.39
CA ASP A 69 -16.83 -10.75 -4.71
C ASP A 69 -17.35 -11.53 -3.48
N GLY A 70 -17.55 -10.81 -2.36
CA GLY A 70 -18.02 -11.40 -1.10
C GLY A 70 -16.95 -12.16 -0.31
N VAL A 71 -15.70 -12.17 -0.78
CA VAL A 71 -14.57 -12.81 -0.11
C VAL A 71 -13.71 -11.76 0.58
N GLN A 72 -13.46 -11.93 1.89
CA GLN A 72 -12.53 -11.09 2.64
C GLN A 72 -11.08 -11.42 2.25
N LYS A 73 -10.32 -10.38 1.92
CA LYS A 73 -8.93 -10.45 1.51
C LYS A 73 -8.12 -9.50 2.37
N THR A 74 -6.88 -9.86 2.64
CA THR A 74 -5.93 -8.98 3.33
C THR A 74 -4.90 -8.52 2.32
N VAL A 75 -4.74 -7.21 2.17
CA VAL A 75 -3.69 -6.62 1.34
C VAL A 75 -2.61 -6.07 2.27
N VAL A 76 -1.38 -6.51 2.07
CA VAL A 76 -0.19 -6.04 2.80
C VAL A 76 0.65 -5.18 1.87
N ILE A 77 1.04 -4.01 2.37
CA ILE A 77 1.87 -3.04 1.68
C ILE A 77 3.16 -2.91 2.45
N SER A 78 4.30 -3.15 1.81
CA SER A 78 5.60 -3.08 2.48
C SER A 78 6.68 -2.36 1.67
N VAL A 79 7.61 -1.75 2.40
CA VAL A 79 8.84 -1.15 1.90
C VAL A 79 10.00 -1.78 2.66
N ALA A 80 11.04 -2.19 1.92
CA ALA A 80 12.25 -2.82 2.43
C ALA A 80 13.48 -2.07 1.91
#